data_AF-A0A9Q9E3S0-F1
#
_entry.id   AF-A0A9Q9E3S0-F1
#
_cell.length_a   1.000
_cell.length_b   1.000
_cell.length_c   1.000
_cell.angle_alpha   90.00
_cell.angle_beta   90.00
_cell.angle_gamma   90.00
#
_symmetry.space_group_name_H-M   'P 1'
#
loop_
_entity.id
_entity.type
_entity.pdbx_description
1 polymer ?
#
loop_
_entity_poly.entity_id
_entity_poly.type
_entity_poly.pdbx_seq_one_letter_code
_entity_poly.pdbx_strand_id
1 'polypeptide(L)'
;MDSRDVWLRIFEIVRPSVSATVRLVAAMLLAYAFVVVLMSSAAQSLVTARLADHTPRIDYSSAYARLETAYTAKAAFAGQEAKARRLERDVATLKRQRELAMNTFESLVEPVQAIVTSGYCGLAASTSIQPNTIDRVMARIDRCVVNAAVPAADTTEARAALETRHSLEMAGRTILTAWATMQATMPDVDLARAEATRLNTLRNSAQDLEIPFAPIMMLRTRPILGGALLVQFPPALLQIVMAFFSGTFGALLLTLVLVVYPNSPLMLSRPGGNYGERILLGGLIAVCVYIVLGGGTAVLGTNNDFADDSANFRAFSAIGVLAGMFSDRVAQWLSKRAEVFYGEDGPAATGKTAHLKVQDSGTPPRRERGAGFGSTGGGGADVARDPRREEPA
;
A
#
# COMPACT_ATOMS: atom_id res chain seq x y z
N MET A 1 51.70 4.23 -38.86
CA MET A 1 50.46 4.69 -38.20
C MET A 1 50.53 4.21 -36.76
N ASP A 2 50.61 5.14 -35.83
CA ASP A 2 50.87 4.87 -34.42
C ASP A 2 49.59 4.35 -33.75
N SER A 3 49.70 3.26 -32.97
CA SER A 3 48.56 2.58 -32.34
C SER A 3 47.76 3.52 -31.42
N ARG A 4 48.42 4.55 -30.88
CA ARG A 4 47.80 5.60 -30.05
C ARG A 4 46.79 6.48 -30.80
N ASP A 5 47.02 6.77 -32.08
CA ASP A 5 46.10 7.59 -32.88
C ASP A 5 44.80 6.85 -33.22
N VAL A 6 44.88 5.52 -33.34
CA VAL A 6 43.70 4.67 -33.59
C VAL A 6 42.82 4.61 -32.33
N TRP A 7 43.41 4.47 -31.15
CA TRP A 7 42.67 4.47 -29.89
C TRP A 7 42.02 5.82 -29.56
N LEU A 8 42.69 6.95 -29.85
CA LEU A 8 42.11 8.28 -29.67
C LEU A 8 40.91 8.53 -30.60
N ARG A 9 41.00 8.12 -31.87
CA ARG A 9 39.88 8.22 -32.82
C ARG A 9 38.71 7.31 -32.44
N ILE A 10 38.97 6.10 -31.94
CA ILE A 10 37.90 5.22 -31.42
C ILE A 10 37.26 5.86 -30.18
N PHE A 11 38.04 6.45 -29.27
CA PHE A 11 37.50 7.14 -28.09
C PHE A 11 36.66 8.38 -28.45
N GLU A 12 37.06 9.16 -29.47
CA GLU A 12 36.30 10.32 -29.96
C GLU A 12 35.00 9.92 -30.67
N ILE A 13 34.94 8.74 -31.28
CA ILE A 13 33.70 8.22 -31.90
C ILE A 13 32.78 7.57 -30.86
N VAL A 14 33.35 6.90 -29.84
CA VAL A 14 32.57 6.18 -28.81
C VAL A 14 31.98 7.13 -27.76
N ARG A 15 32.67 8.20 -27.36
CA ARG A 15 32.14 9.19 -26.39
C ARG A 15 30.80 9.84 -26.77
N PRO A 16 30.60 10.35 -27.99
CA PRO A 16 29.32 10.94 -28.38
C PRO A 16 28.21 9.88 -28.47
N SER A 17 28.54 8.64 -28.85
CA SER A 17 27.60 7.51 -28.89
C SER A 17 27.09 7.12 -27.50
N VAL A 18 27.97 7.03 -26.50
CA VAL A 18 27.57 6.69 -25.12
C VAL A 18 26.72 7.81 -24.50
N SER A 19 27.10 9.07 -24.71
CA SER A 19 26.32 10.23 -24.24
C SER A 19 24.92 10.30 -24.87
N ALA A 20 24.81 10.05 -26.18
CA ALA A 20 23.53 10.01 -26.88
C ALA A 20 22.64 8.84 -26.39
N THR A 21 23.23 7.65 -26.20
CA THR A 21 22.52 6.47 -25.70
C THR A 21 21.99 6.70 -24.28
N VAL A 22 22.80 7.27 -23.38
CA VAL A 22 22.38 7.61 -22.01
C VAL A 22 21.24 8.62 -22.01
N ARG A 23 21.30 9.67 -22.84
CA ARG A 23 20.22 10.67 -22.96
C ARG A 23 18.93 10.06 -23.49
N LEU A 24 19.03 9.18 -24.49
CA LEU A 24 17.88 8.50 -25.07
C LEU A 24 17.23 7.52 -24.07
N VAL A 25 18.03 6.78 -23.30
CA VAL A 25 17.53 5.92 -22.22
C VAL A 25 16.88 6.75 -21.11
N ALA A 26 17.50 7.86 -20.68
CA ALA A 26 16.91 8.76 -19.70
C ALA A 26 15.58 9.36 -20.18
N ALA A 27 15.50 9.71 -21.47
CA ALA A 27 14.28 10.21 -22.09
C ALA A 27 13.17 9.16 -22.15
N MET A 28 13.51 7.92 -22.53
CA MET A 28 12.54 6.80 -22.48
C MET A 28 12.06 6.54 -21.06
N LEU A 29 12.95 6.57 -20.06
CA LEU A 29 12.59 6.38 -18.65
C LEU A 29 11.66 7.49 -18.14
N LEU A 30 11.92 8.75 -18.51
CA LEU A 30 11.04 9.88 -18.16
C LEU A 30 9.66 9.76 -18.82
N ALA A 31 9.63 9.42 -20.12
CA ALA A 31 8.37 9.20 -20.83
C ALA A 31 7.58 8.03 -20.23
N TYR A 32 8.26 6.93 -19.89
CA TYR A 32 7.66 5.79 -19.21
C TYR A 32 7.12 6.18 -17.82
N ALA A 33 7.91 6.88 -17.01
CA ALA A 33 7.47 7.37 -15.70
C ALA A 33 6.25 8.29 -15.81
N PHE A 34 6.23 9.19 -16.80
CA PHE A 34 5.07 10.04 -17.09
C PHE A 34 3.82 9.23 -17.42
N VAL A 35 3.92 8.22 -18.31
CA VAL A 35 2.79 7.34 -18.66
C VAL A 35 2.28 6.57 -17.44
N VAL A 36 3.19 6.03 -16.62
CA VAL A 36 2.85 5.27 -15.41
C VAL A 36 2.13 6.15 -14.39
N VAL A 37 2.62 7.37 -14.15
CA VAL A 37 1.99 8.35 -13.25
C VAL A 37 0.63 8.79 -13.78
N LEU A 38 0.52 9.04 -15.10
CA LEU A 38 -0.73 9.42 -15.74
C LEU A 38 -1.79 8.31 -15.62
N MET A 39 -1.42 7.05 -15.86
CA MET A 39 -2.32 5.91 -15.71
C MET A 39 -2.74 5.69 -14.26
N SER A 40 -1.81 5.81 -13.31
CA SER A 40 -2.09 5.67 -11.88
C SER A 40 -3.05 6.74 -11.39
N SER A 41 -2.81 7.99 -11.79
CA SER A 41 -3.66 9.12 -11.42
C SER A 41 -5.04 9.05 -12.06
N ALA A 42 -5.14 8.63 -13.33
CA ALA A 42 -6.42 8.45 -14.02
C ALA A 42 -7.24 7.32 -13.39
N ALA A 43 -6.59 6.25 -12.93
CA ALA A 43 -7.26 5.20 -12.18
C ALA A 43 -7.77 5.72 -10.83
N GLN A 44 -6.97 6.50 -10.10
CA GLN A 44 -7.39 7.10 -8.83
C GLN A 44 -8.59 8.04 -8.99
N SER A 45 -8.60 8.91 -10.02
CA SER A 45 -9.74 9.82 -10.25
C SER A 45 -11.03 9.07 -10.60
N LEU A 46 -10.93 7.94 -11.30
CA LEU A 46 -12.08 7.09 -11.60
C LEU A 46 -12.59 6.38 -10.34
N VAL A 47 -11.71 6.01 -9.41
CA VAL A 47 -12.11 5.45 -8.12
C VAL A 47 -12.76 6.50 -7.23
N THR A 48 -12.21 7.71 -7.14
CA THR A 48 -12.81 8.79 -6.34
C THR A 48 -14.19 9.16 -6.86
N ALA A 49 -14.36 9.25 -8.19
CA ALA A 49 -15.67 9.49 -8.80
C ALA A 49 -16.68 8.38 -8.44
N ARG A 50 -16.28 7.10 -8.50
CA ARG A 50 -17.16 5.98 -8.13
C ARG A 50 -17.47 5.92 -6.63
N LEU A 51 -16.53 6.34 -5.79
CA LEU A 51 -16.73 6.40 -4.34
C LEU A 51 -17.65 7.55 -3.92
N ALA A 52 -17.72 8.62 -4.71
CA ALA A 52 -18.64 9.75 -4.45
C ALA A 52 -20.11 9.30 -4.51
N ASP A 53 -20.43 8.33 -5.38
CA ASP A 53 -21.76 7.73 -5.49
C ASP A 53 -22.06 6.66 -4.41
N HIS A 54 -21.05 6.29 -3.60
CA HIS A 54 -21.20 5.26 -2.58
C HIS A 54 -21.92 5.81 -1.33
N THR A 55 -22.82 5.02 -0.74
CA THR A 55 -23.63 5.43 0.43
C THR A 55 -23.42 4.47 1.60
N PRO A 56 -22.85 4.93 2.74
CA PRO A 56 -22.38 6.30 3.03
C PRO A 56 -21.16 6.70 2.19
N ARG A 57 -20.91 8.01 2.04
CA ARG A 57 -19.72 8.52 1.32
C ARG A 57 -18.48 8.09 2.09
N ILE A 58 -17.53 7.45 1.39
CA ILE A 58 -16.29 6.92 1.97
C ILE A 58 -15.10 7.56 1.26
N ASP A 59 -14.16 8.11 2.03
CA ASP A 59 -12.94 8.68 1.47
C ASP A 59 -12.03 7.61 0.88
N TYR A 60 -11.30 7.96 -0.18
CA TYR A 60 -10.39 7.05 -0.89
C TYR A 60 -9.43 6.29 0.03
N SER A 61 -8.75 6.97 0.95
CA SER A 61 -7.77 6.36 1.85
C SER A 61 -8.40 5.34 2.78
N SER A 62 -9.59 5.64 3.31
CA SER A 62 -10.34 4.75 4.19
C SER A 62 -10.89 3.54 3.43
N ALA A 63 -11.38 3.73 2.20
CA ALA A 63 -11.83 2.65 1.32
C ALA A 63 -10.66 1.73 0.93
N TYR A 64 -9.52 2.31 0.58
CA TYR A 64 -8.30 1.57 0.25
C TYR A 64 -7.80 0.74 1.43
N ALA A 65 -7.75 1.33 2.64
CA ALA A 65 -7.35 0.61 3.86
C ALA A 65 -8.28 -0.57 4.15
N ARG A 66 -9.61 -0.38 4.04
CA ARG A 66 -10.60 -1.47 4.19
C ARG A 66 -10.35 -2.59 3.18
N LEU A 67 -10.15 -2.24 1.92
CA LEU A 67 -9.89 -3.19 0.85
C LEU A 67 -8.57 -3.96 1.07
N GLU A 68 -7.51 -3.30 1.54
CA GLU A 68 -6.25 -3.97 1.90
C GLU A 68 -6.42 -4.93 3.09
N THR A 69 -7.17 -4.53 4.13
CA THR A 69 -7.50 -5.44 5.24
C THR A 69 -8.34 -6.63 4.78
N ALA A 70 -9.24 -6.45 3.81
CA ALA A 70 -10.02 -7.53 3.26
C ALA A 70 -9.17 -8.50 2.41
N TYR A 71 -8.20 -8.00 1.65
CA TYR A 71 -7.27 -8.86 0.89
C TYR A 71 -6.37 -9.69 1.81
N THR A 72 -5.81 -9.08 2.85
CA THR A 72 -5.01 -9.82 3.85
C THR A 72 -5.88 -10.83 4.61
N ALA A 73 -7.11 -10.46 4.96
CA ALA A 73 -8.07 -11.37 5.57
C ALA A 73 -8.45 -12.53 4.64
N LYS A 74 -8.62 -12.30 3.34
CA LYS A 74 -8.91 -13.34 2.34
C LYS A 74 -7.78 -14.36 2.25
N ALA A 75 -6.52 -13.92 2.30
CA ALA A 75 -5.37 -14.82 2.31
C ALA A 75 -5.31 -15.67 3.59
N ALA A 76 -5.60 -15.06 4.74
CA ALA A 76 -5.61 -15.76 6.04
C ALA A 76 -6.83 -16.70 6.21
N PHE A 77 -7.98 -16.36 5.61
CA PHE A 77 -9.24 -17.10 5.74
C PHE A 77 -9.10 -18.57 5.31
N ALA A 78 -8.47 -18.83 4.15
CA ALA A 78 -8.28 -20.19 3.65
C ALA A 78 -7.44 -21.05 4.62
N GLY A 79 -6.43 -20.47 5.27
CA GLY A 79 -5.61 -21.15 6.27
C GLY A 79 -6.41 -21.51 7.53
N GLN A 80 -7.21 -20.56 8.04
CA GLN A 80 -8.03 -20.79 9.22
C GLN A 80 -9.19 -21.76 8.95
N GLU A 81 -9.83 -21.68 7.80
CA GLU A 81 -10.88 -22.63 7.40
C GLU A 81 -10.32 -24.06 7.26
N ALA A 82 -9.14 -24.21 6.67
CA ALA A 82 -8.47 -25.50 6.58
C ALA A 82 -8.09 -26.06 7.97
N LYS A 83 -7.64 -25.20 8.88
CA LYS A 83 -7.35 -25.55 10.28
C LYS A 83 -8.61 -26.03 11.01
N ALA A 84 -9.71 -25.27 10.93
CA ALA A 84 -10.99 -25.65 11.52
C ALA A 84 -11.46 -27.02 11.01
N ARG A 85 -11.48 -27.23 9.68
CA ARG A 85 -11.87 -28.52 9.07
C ARG A 85 -10.96 -29.68 9.45
N ARG A 86 -9.68 -29.43 9.75
CA ARG A 86 -8.78 -30.47 10.24
C ARG A 86 -9.14 -30.86 11.67
N LEU A 87 -9.28 -29.89 12.56
CA LEU A 87 -9.63 -30.14 13.96
C LEU A 87 -11.01 -30.80 14.10
N GLU A 88 -11.99 -30.41 13.28
CA GLU A 88 -13.30 -31.06 13.22
C GLU A 88 -13.22 -32.53 12.80
N ARG A 89 -12.35 -32.86 11.83
CA ARG A 89 -12.10 -34.25 11.43
C ARG A 89 -11.43 -35.06 12.54
N ASP A 90 -10.50 -34.45 13.28
CA ASP A 90 -9.84 -35.09 14.41
C ASP A 90 -10.87 -35.38 15.53
N VAL A 91 -11.73 -34.40 15.86
CA VAL A 91 -12.84 -34.58 16.81
C VAL A 91 -13.82 -35.66 16.35
N ALA A 92 -14.21 -35.68 15.07
CA ALA A 92 -15.09 -36.71 14.53
C ALA A 92 -14.47 -38.12 14.61
N THR A 93 -13.16 -38.22 14.42
CA THR A 93 -12.40 -39.48 14.56
C THR A 93 -12.37 -39.93 16.00
N LEU A 94 -12.08 -39.03 16.95
CA LEU A 94 -12.10 -39.31 18.39
C LEU A 94 -13.51 -39.73 18.86
N LYS A 95 -14.56 -39.10 18.34
CA LYS A 95 -15.94 -39.48 18.63
C LYS A 95 -16.25 -40.91 18.19
N ARG A 96 -15.87 -41.29 16.97
CA ARG A 96 -16.02 -42.67 16.47
C ARG A 96 -15.20 -43.67 17.28
N GLN A 97 -13.96 -43.34 17.63
CA GLN A 97 -13.12 -44.18 18.49
C GLN A 97 -13.75 -44.39 19.87
N ARG A 98 -14.31 -43.33 20.46
CA ARG A 98 -15.02 -43.40 21.73
C ARG A 98 -16.27 -44.29 21.63
N GLU A 99 -17.07 -44.14 20.58
CA GLU A 99 -18.28 -44.95 20.36
C GLU A 99 -17.93 -46.44 20.18
N LEU A 100 -16.92 -46.75 19.38
CA LEU A 100 -16.43 -48.12 19.22
C LEU A 100 -15.91 -48.69 20.55
N ALA A 101 -15.09 -47.93 21.27
CA ALA A 101 -14.56 -48.37 22.57
C ALA A 101 -15.67 -48.52 23.62
N MET A 102 -16.71 -47.69 23.60
CA MET A 102 -17.88 -47.83 24.47
C MET A 102 -18.66 -49.10 24.17
N ASN A 103 -18.95 -49.38 22.90
CA ASN A 103 -19.63 -50.62 22.51
C ASN A 103 -18.81 -51.86 22.92
N THR A 104 -17.48 -51.81 22.74
CA THR A 104 -16.59 -52.88 23.21
C THR A 104 -16.62 -53.00 24.73
N PHE A 105 -16.54 -51.89 25.46
CA PHE A 105 -16.61 -51.88 26.91
C PHE A 105 -17.92 -52.49 27.41
N GLU A 106 -19.06 -52.04 26.89
CA GLU A 106 -20.39 -52.58 27.25
C GLU A 106 -20.50 -54.08 26.98
N SER A 107 -19.99 -54.57 25.85
CA SER A 107 -19.99 -56.01 25.53
C SER A 107 -19.10 -56.85 26.45
N LEU A 108 -18.04 -56.28 27.01
CA LEU A 108 -17.10 -56.97 27.89
C LEU A 108 -17.49 -56.86 29.38
N VAL A 109 -18.32 -55.88 29.74
CA VAL A 109 -18.76 -55.64 31.12
C VAL A 109 -19.76 -56.67 31.62
N GLU A 110 -20.56 -57.26 30.73
CA GLU A 110 -21.59 -58.25 31.09
C GLU A 110 -21.09 -59.39 32.02
N PRO A 111 -20.02 -60.15 31.70
CA PRO A 111 -19.50 -61.20 32.59
C PRO A 111 -18.96 -60.66 33.90
N VAL A 112 -18.42 -59.44 33.92
CA VAL A 112 -17.93 -58.81 35.15
C VAL A 112 -19.12 -58.37 36.03
N GLN A 113 -20.19 -57.87 35.41
CA GLN A 113 -21.38 -57.40 36.10
C GLN A 113 -22.09 -58.52 36.86
N ALA A 114 -22.13 -59.75 36.32
CA ALA A 114 -22.70 -60.93 36.99
C ALA A 114 -21.99 -61.27 38.32
N ILE A 115 -20.68 -61.08 38.39
CA ILE A 115 -19.89 -61.30 39.62
C ILE A 115 -20.09 -60.14 40.62
N VAL A 116 -20.29 -58.92 40.11
CA VAL A 116 -20.55 -57.76 40.96
C VAL A 116 -21.94 -57.82 41.58
N THR A 117 -22.97 -58.24 40.84
CA THR A 117 -24.35 -58.31 41.33
C THR A 117 -24.57 -59.40 42.37
N SER A 118 -23.77 -60.46 42.36
CA SER A 118 -23.78 -61.51 43.38
C SER A 118 -23.20 -61.08 44.73
N GLY A 119 -22.61 -59.87 44.81
CA GLY A 119 -22.17 -59.27 46.07
C GLY A 119 -20.87 -59.86 46.64
N TYR A 120 -20.14 -60.64 45.84
CA TYR A 120 -18.88 -61.22 46.26
C TYR A 120 -17.76 -60.16 46.34
N CYS A 121 -16.64 -60.54 46.95
CA CYS A 121 -15.41 -59.76 46.92
C CYS A 121 -15.50 -58.36 47.56
N GLY A 122 -16.49 -58.15 48.44
CA GLY A 122 -16.73 -56.85 49.08
C GLY A 122 -17.19 -55.76 48.10
N LEU A 123 -17.76 -56.15 46.96
CA LEU A 123 -18.40 -55.26 46.00
C LEU A 123 -19.90 -55.23 46.31
N ALA A 124 -20.49 -54.04 46.42
CA ALA A 124 -21.94 -53.93 46.59
C ALA A 124 -22.63 -54.32 45.27
N ALA A 125 -23.78 -54.99 45.34
CA ALA A 125 -24.57 -55.32 44.14
C ALA A 125 -24.98 -54.09 43.32
N SER A 126 -25.00 -52.90 43.95
CA SER A 126 -25.24 -51.60 43.31
C SER A 126 -23.99 -50.95 42.71
N THR A 127 -22.83 -51.61 42.71
CA THR A 127 -21.59 -51.04 42.15
C THR A 127 -21.72 -50.93 40.64
N SER A 128 -21.78 -49.70 40.13
CA SER A 128 -21.79 -49.44 38.68
C SER A 128 -20.38 -49.58 38.11
N ILE A 129 -20.21 -50.44 37.10
CA ILE A 129 -18.95 -50.60 36.39
C ILE A 129 -18.81 -49.48 35.36
N GLN A 130 -17.97 -48.50 35.67
CA GLN A 130 -17.66 -47.38 34.77
C GLN A 130 -16.20 -47.43 34.30
N PRO A 131 -15.87 -46.82 33.13
CA PRO A 131 -14.52 -46.77 32.59
C PRO A 131 -13.44 -46.25 33.55
N ASN A 132 -13.79 -45.34 34.46
CA ASN A 132 -12.88 -44.75 35.47
C ASN A 132 -12.76 -45.59 36.77
N THR A 133 -13.60 -46.61 36.95
CA THR A 133 -13.61 -47.48 38.13
C THR A 133 -13.13 -48.89 37.84
N ILE A 134 -13.01 -49.28 36.57
CA ILE A 134 -12.78 -50.66 36.17
C ILE A 134 -11.50 -51.26 36.76
N ASP A 135 -10.37 -50.54 36.74
CA ASP A 135 -9.10 -51.03 37.29
C ASP A 135 -9.24 -51.41 38.77
N ARG A 136 -10.03 -50.66 39.54
CA ARG A 136 -10.29 -50.92 40.96
C ARG A 136 -11.21 -52.12 41.17
N VAL A 137 -12.22 -52.29 40.31
CA VAL A 137 -13.15 -53.44 40.34
C VAL A 137 -12.41 -54.72 39.99
N MET A 138 -11.66 -54.73 38.89
CA MET A 138 -10.90 -55.91 38.44
C MET A 138 -9.82 -56.31 39.46
N ALA A 139 -9.11 -55.35 40.07
CA ALA A 139 -8.14 -55.64 41.13
C ALA A 139 -8.77 -56.20 42.42
N ARG A 140 -10.07 -55.97 42.66
CA ARG A 140 -10.80 -56.59 43.78
C ARG A 140 -11.24 -58.01 43.43
N ILE A 141 -11.74 -58.23 42.23
CA ILE A 141 -12.13 -59.57 41.73
C ILE A 141 -10.90 -60.49 41.70
N ASP A 142 -9.76 -60.01 41.18
CA ASP A 142 -8.50 -60.76 41.12
C ASP A 142 -8.04 -61.24 42.50
N ARG A 143 -7.98 -60.33 43.49
CA ARG A 143 -7.64 -60.68 44.88
C ARG A 143 -8.61 -61.67 45.50
N CYS A 144 -9.89 -61.58 45.18
CA CYS A 144 -10.93 -62.45 45.70
C CYS A 144 -10.84 -63.87 45.16
N VAL A 145 -10.53 -64.02 43.87
CA VAL A 145 -10.28 -65.32 43.23
C VAL A 145 -9.01 -65.97 43.79
N VAL A 146 -7.93 -65.21 43.97
CA VAL A 146 -6.67 -65.71 44.55
C VAL A 146 -6.85 -66.19 46.00
N ASN A 147 -7.67 -65.49 46.79
CA ASN A 147 -7.92 -65.82 48.20
C ASN A 147 -9.01 -66.90 48.40
N ALA A 148 -9.49 -67.55 47.34
CA ALA A 148 -10.59 -68.54 47.38
C ALA A 148 -11.87 -68.03 48.08
N ALA A 149 -12.14 -66.72 47.99
CA ALA A 149 -13.31 -66.07 48.59
C ALA A 149 -14.57 -66.10 47.69
N VAL A 150 -14.48 -66.76 46.53
CA VAL A 150 -15.58 -66.98 45.58
C VAL A 150 -16.08 -68.43 45.73
N PRO A 151 -17.40 -68.67 45.82
CA PRO A 151 -17.95 -70.02 45.87
C PRO A 151 -17.52 -70.89 44.68
N ALA A 152 -17.29 -72.18 44.90
CA ALA A 152 -16.78 -73.10 43.89
C ALA A 152 -17.63 -73.10 42.59
N ALA A 153 -18.95 -72.95 42.70
CA ALA A 153 -19.88 -72.88 41.58
C ALA A 153 -19.59 -71.69 40.63
N ASP A 154 -19.08 -70.58 41.16
CA ASP A 154 -18.91 -69.31 40.44
C ASP A 154 -17.44 -69.04 40.07
N THR A 155 -16.51 -69.93 40.49
CA THR A 155 -15.06 -69.77 40.22
C THR A 155 -14.71 -69.76 38.74
N THR A 156 -15.42 -70.53 37.92
CA THR A 156 -15.22 -70.59 36.46
C THR A 156 -15.61 -69.26 35.80
N GLU A 157 -16.74 -68.69 36.20
CA GLU A 157 -17.23 -67.40 35.72
C GLU A 157 -16.32 -66.25 36.17
N ALA A 158 -15.84 -66.31 37.42
CA ALA A 158 -14.86 -65.35 37.95
C ALA A 158 -13.52 -65.36 37.20
N ARG A 159 -13.05 -66.53 36.77
CA ARG A 159 -11.85 -66.64 35.92
C ARG A 159 -12.10 -66.13 34.50
N ALA A 160 -13.24 -66.46 33.90
CA ALA A 160 -13.62 -65.95 32.58
C ALA A 160 -13.72 -64.41 32.56
N ALA A 161 -14.23 -63.80 33.63
CA ALA A 161 -14.23 -62.34 33.77
C ALA A 161 -12.81 -61.76 33.86
N LEU A 162 -11.88 -62.43 34.57
CA LEU A 162 -10.48 -62.00 34.64
C LEU A 162 -9.75 -62.12 33.29
N GLU A 163 -10.13 -63.05 32.43
CA GLU A 163 -9.58 -63.16 31.06
C GLU A 163 -9.93 -61.93 30.20
N THR A 164 -11.09 -61.31 30.43
CA THR A 164 -11.50 -60.07 29.72
C THR A 164 -10.83 -58.80 30.24
N ARG A 165 -10.15 -58.86 31.40
CA ARG A 165 -9.59 -57.70 32.11
C ARG A 165 -8.80 -56.77 31.21
N HIS A 166 -7.84 -57.31 30.48
CA HIS A 166 -6.93 -56.49 29.67
C HIS A 166 -7.70 -55.70 28.59
N SER A 167 -8.61 -56.35 27.88
CA SER A 167 -9.45 -55.72 26.86
C SER A 167 -10.39 -54.67 27.45
N LEU A 168 -10.91 -54.91 28.65
CA LEU A 168 -11.83 -54.01 29.35
C LEU A 168 -11.09 -52.75 29.87
N GLU A 169 -9.92 -52.91 30.46
CA GLU A 169 -9.04 -51.81 30.86
C GLU A 169 -8.60 -50.98 29.64
N MET A 170 -8.24 -51.63 28.52
CA MET A 170 -7.90 -50.92 27.27
C MET A 170 -9.07 -50.13 26.70
N ALA A 171 -10.27 -50.72 26.65
CA ALA A 171 -11.47 -50.04 26.20
C ALA A 171 -11.80 -48.84 27.11
N GLY A 172 -11.72 -49.03 28.43
CA GLY A 172 -11.94 -47.98 29.42
C GLY A 172 -10.96 -46.82 29.27
N ARG A 173 -9.66 -47.11 29.12
CA ARG A 173 -8.63 -46.08 28.86
C ARG A 173 -8.88 -45.35 27.55
N THR A 174 -9.24 -46.07 26.47
CA THR A 174 -9.53 -45.46 25.17
C THR A 174 -10.72 -44.50 25.23
N ILE A 175 -11.78 -44.85 25.97
CA ILE A 175 -12.92 -43.96 26.19
C ILE A 175 -12.48 -42.68 26.89
N LEU A 176 -11.72 -42.81 28.00
CA LEU A 176 -11.28 -41.67 28.80
C LEU A 176 -10.33 -40.76 28.04
N THR A 177 -9.35 -41.33 27.32
CA THR A 177 -8.38 -40.55 26.52
C THR A 177 -9.05 -39.87 25.33
N ALA A 178 -9.93 -40.56 24.60
CA ALA A 178 -10.67 -39.97 23.49
C ALA A 178 -11.57 -38.83 23.96
N TRP A 179 -12.26 -39.01 25.10
CA TRP A 179 -13.09 -37.96 25.70
C TRP A 179 -12.26 -36.75 26.15
N ALA A 180 -11.17 -36.97 26.89
CA ALA A 180 -10.31 -35.89 27.37
C ALA A 180 -9.67 -35.12 26.20
N THR A 181 -9.20 -35.83 25.18
CA THR A 181 -8.62 -35.22 23.97
C THR A 181 -9.68 -34.43 23.21
N MET A 182 -10.90 -34.96 23.07
CA MET A 182 -12.00 -34.23 22.43
C MET A 182 -12.35 -32.95 23.20
N GLN A 183 -12.45 -33.00 24.53
CA GLN A 183 -12.70 -31.82 25.36
C GLN A 183 -11.58 -30.78 25.25
N ALA A 184 -10.32 -31.21 25.17
CA ALA A 184 -9.18 -30.33 24.98
C ALA A 184 -9.15 -29.68 23.59
N THR A 185 -9.59 -30.39 22.54
CA THR A 185 -9.57 -29.91 21.15
C THR A 185 -10.76 -29.02 20.79
N MET A 186 -11.93 -29.19 21.43
CA MET A 186 -13.12 -28.36 21.17
C MET A 186 -12.89 -26.83 21.25
N PRO A 187 -12.22 -26.26 22.28
CA PRO A 187 -11.97 -24.81 22.31
C PRO A 187 -11.11 -24.33 21.13
N ASP A 188 -10.19 -25.15 20.62
CA ASP A 188 -9.39 -24.81 19.44
C ASP A 188 -10.23 -24.81 18.15
N VAL A 189 -11.21 -25.71 18.05
CA VAL A 189 -12.20 -25.72 16.95
C VAL A 189 -13.03 -24.43 16.99
N ASP A 190 -13.56 -24.08 18.16
CA ASP A 190 -14.39 -22.90 18.35
C ASP A 190 -13.61 -21.61 18.05
N LEU A 191 -12.36 -21.53 18.50
CA LEU A 191 -11.47 -20.39 18.21
C LEU A 191 -11.20 -20.27 16.70
N ALA A 192 -10.83 -21.37 16.03
CA ALA A 192 -10.56 -21.36 14.59
C ALA A 192 -11.81 -20.97 13.78
N ARG A 193 -13.00 -21.41 14.22
CA ARG A 193 -14.27 -21.06 13.59
C ARG A 193 -14.65 -19.60 13.82
N ALA A 194 -14.46 -19.08 15.03
CA ALA A 194 -14.68 -17.67 15.35
C ALA A 194 -13.76 -16.77 14.52
N GLU A 195 -12.48 -17.15 14.39
CA GLU A 195 -11.50 -16.40 13.59
C GLU A 195 -11.84 -16.46 12.10
N ALA A 196 -12.19 -17.64 11.56
CA ALA A 196 -12.66 -17.75 10.17
C ALA A 196 -13.91 -16.90 9.92
N THR A 197 -14.86 -16.86 10.86
CA THR A 197 -16.07 -16.03 10.76
C THR A 197 -15.72 -14.55 10.75
N ARG A 198 -14.81 -14.10 11.63
CA ARG A 198 -14.31 -12.72 11.68
C ARG A 198 -13.57 -12.34 10.39
N LEU A 199 -12.75 -13.22 9.84
CA LEU A 199 -12.05 -12.97 8.57
C LEU A 199 -13.04 -12.92 7.40
N ASN A 200 -14.09 -13.74 7.43
CA ASN A 200 -15.14 -13.72 6.42
C ASN A 200 -15.97 -12.42 6.48
N THR A 201 -16.30 -11.91 7.68
CA THR A 201 -17.00 -10.63 7.80
C THR A 201 -16.16 -9.47 7.28
N LEU A 202 -14.85 -9.43 7.61
CA LEU A 202 -13.91 -8.44 7.06
C LEU A 202 -13.82 -8.53 5.54
N ARG A 203 -13.73 -9.75 4.99
CA ARG A 203 -13.73 -9.99 3.55
C ARG A 203 -14.99 -9.44 2.88
N ASN A 204 -16.17 -9.77 3.43
CA ASN A 204 -17.45 -9.38 2.84
C ASN A 204 -17.71 -7.87 2.98
N SER A 205 -17.15 -7.21 4.01
CA SER A 205 -17.30 -5.77 4.23
C SER A 205 -16.59 -4.86 3.20
N ALA A 206 -15.77 -5.43 2.32
CA ALA A 206 -15.10 -4.70 1.25
C ALA A 206 -15.47 -5.21 -0.15
N GLN A 207 -16.44 -6.11 -0.26
CA GLN A 207 -16.85 -6.68 -1.54
C GLN A 207 -17.51 -5.63 -2.45
N ASP A 208 -18.25 -4.70 -1.84
CA ASP A 208 -18.80 -3.50 -2.47
C ASP A 208 -17.71 -2.55 -2.99
N LEU A 209 -16.52 -2.56 -2.39
CA LEU A 209 -15.37 -1.73 -2.79
C LEU A 209 -14.54 -2.37 -3.92
N GLU A 210 -14.70 -3.66 -4.22
CA GLU A 210 -13.92 -4.34 -5.28
C GLU A 210 -14.19 -3.74 -6.67
N ILE A 211 -15.44 -3.38 -6.98
CA ILE A 211 -15.83 -2.84 -8.29
C ILE A 211 -15.24 -1.41 -8.50
N PRO A 212 -15.38 -0.47 -7.55
CA PRO A 212 -14.70 0.82 -7.63
C PRO A 212 -13.19 0.70 -7.80
N PHE A 213 -12.53 -0.21 -7.06
CA PHE A 213 -11.07 -0.35 -7.06
C PHE A 213 -10.49 -1.28 -8.15
N ALA A 214 -11.31 -1.89 -9.00
CA ALA A 214 -10.84 -2.78 -10.07
C ALA A 214 -9.71 -2.20 -10.96
N PRO A 215 -9.74 -0.92 -11.41
CA PRO A 215 -8.65 -0.33 -12.20
C PRO A 215 -7.32 -0.28 -11.43
N ILE A 216 -7.39 0.02 -10.13
CA ILE A 216 -6.24 0.11 -9.24
C ILE A 216 -5.65 -1.29 -8.99
N MET A 217 -6.50 -2.30 -8.81
CA MET A 217 -6.03 -3.68 -8.65
C MET A 217 -5.35 -4.21 -9.92
N MET A 218 -5.81 -3.80 -11.10
CA MET A 218 -5.16 -4.13 -12.37
C MET A 218 -3.77 -3.50 -12.48
N LEU A 219 -3.60 -2.27 -12.00
CA LEU A 219 -2.28 -1.61 -11.91
C LEU A 219 -1.34 -2.28 -10.90
N ARG A 220 -1.88 -2.75 -9.76
CA ARG A 220 -1.09 -3.44 -8.71
C ARG A 220 -0.57 -4.80 -9.17
N THR A 221 -1.37 -5.56 -9.92
CA THR A 221 -1.02 -6.92 -10.35
C THR A 221 0.02 -6.97 -11.47
N ARG A 222 0.25 -5.86 -12.17
CA ARG A 222 1.18 -5.77 -13.30
C ARG A 222 2.40 -4.92 -12.94
N PRO A 223 3.54 -5.52 -12.53
CA PRO A 223 4.73 -4.76 -12.12
C PRO A 223 5.32 -3.91 -13.24
N ILE A 224 5.14 -4.32 -14.50
CA ILE A 224 5.54 -3.57 -15.71
C ILE A 224 4.83 -2.21 -15.82
N LEU A 225 3.71 -2.00 -15.13
CA LEU A 225 3.02 -0.72 -15.12
C LEU A 225 3.44 0.18 -13.96
N GLY A 226 4.37 -0.24 -13.08
CA GLY A 226 4.90 0.56 -11.97
C GLY A 226 3.86 1.03 -10.93
N GLY A 227 2.58 0.67 -11.12
CA GLY A 227 1.46 1.23 -10.37
C GLY A 227 1.41 0.80 -8.91
N ALA A 228 2.03 -0.34 -8.55
CA ALA A 228 1.99 -0.86 -7.18
C ALA A 228 2.54 0.13 -6.14
N LEU A 229 3.58 0.91 -6.48
CA LEU A 229 4.14 1.95 -5.60
C LEU A 229 3.27 3.21 -5.58
N LEU A 230 2.75 3.62 -6.74
CA LEU A 230 2.03 4.88 -6.88
C LEU A 230 0.62 4.83 -6.28
N VAL A 231 -0.02 3.66 -6.31
CA VAL A 231 -1.37 3.44 -5.81
C VAL A 231 -1.52 3.73 -4.31
N GLN A 232 -0.45 3.58 -3.52
CA GLN A 232 -0.49 3.82 -2.08
C GLN A 232 -0.50 5.31 -1.73
N PHE A 233 -0.10 6.19 -2.66
CA PHE A 233 -0.09 7.62 -2.38
C PHE A 233 -1.50 8.21 -2.39
N PRO A 234 -1.82 9.11 -1.45
CA PRO A 234 -3.02 9.94 -1.51
C PRO A 234 -3.14 10.66 -2.87
N PRO A 235 -4.37 10.82 -3.41
CA PRO A 235 -4.58 11.47 -4.71
C PRO A 235 -3.93 12.85 -4.82
N ALA A 236 -3.92 13.65 -3.75
CA ALA A 236 -3.28 14.96 -3.72
C ALA A 236 -1.77 14.91 -3.99
N LEU A 237 -1.05 13.95 -3.39
CA LEU A 237 0.38 13.78 -3.65
C LEU A 237 0.63 13.30 -5.08
N LEU A 238 -0.23 12.42 -5.58
CA LEU A 238 -0.11 11.90 -6.95
C LEU A 238 -0.35 13.01 -7.98
N GLN A 239 -1.23 13.98 -7.71
CA GLN A 239 -1.40 15.17 -8.56
C GLN A 239 -0.14 16.04 -8.61
N ILE A 240 0.55 16.25 -7.49
CA ILE A 240 1.83 16.99 -7.46
C ILE A 240 2.91 16.25 -8.27
N VAL A 241 3.01 14.94 -8.07
CA VAL A 241 3.93 14.08 -8.82
C VAL A 241 3.60 14.12 -10.31
N MET A 242 2.32 14.08 -10.67
CA MET A 242 1.87 14.19 -12.05
C MET A 242 2.17 15.56 -12.66
N ALA A 243 1.97 16.66 -11.92
CA ALA A 243 2.33 18.00 -12.36
C ALA A 243 3.84 18.08 -12.64
N PHE A 244 4.67 17.57 -11.74
CA PHE A 244 6.11 17.47 -11.94
C PHE A 244 6.46 16.69 -13.22
N PHE A 245 5.98 15.44 -13.35
CA PHE A 245 6.29 14.62 -14.50
C PHE A 245 5.75 15.18 -15.82
N SER A 246 4.57 15.82 -15.80
CA SER A 246 4.03 16.51 -16.98
C SER A 246 4.92 17.68 -17.43
N GLY A 247 5.46 18.47 -16.49
CA GLY A 247 6.42 19.53 -16.77
C GLY A 247 7.75 19.02 -17.31
N THR A 248 8.30 17.97 -16.69
CA THR A 248 9.53 17.33 -17.20
C THR A 248 9.34 16.78 -18.61
N PHE A 249 8.16 16.20 -18.89
CA PHE A 249 7.82 15.68 -20.22
C PHE A 249 7.65 16.80 -21.25
N GLY A 250 7.00 17.91 -20.90
CA GLY A 250 6.92 19.11 -21.76
C GLY A 250 8.28 19.70 -22.09
N ALA A 251 9.16 19.84 -21.09
CA ALA A 251 10.54 20.29 -21.30
C ALA A 251 11.32 19.29 -22.18
N LEU A 252 11.12 17.99 -21.97
CA LEU A 252 11.73 16.95 -22.79
C LEU A 252 11.27 17.04 -24.26
N LEU A 253 9.98 17.22 -24.53
CA LEU A 253 9.46 17.41 -25.88
C LEU A 253 10.09 18.63 -26.57
N LEU A 254 10.19 19.75 -25.85
CA LEU A 254 10.84 20.95 -26.40
C LEU A 254 12.32 20.69 -26.71
N THR A 255 13.06 20.04 -25.80
CA THR A 255 14.47 19.71 -26.05
C THR A 255 14.63 18.79 -27.26
N LEU A 256 13.72 17.83 -27.47
CA LEU A 256 13.72 16.96 -28.65
C LEU A 256 13.50 17.76 -29.93
N VAL A 257 12.53 18.69 -29.95
CA VAL A 257 12.28 19.58 -31.08
C VAL A 257 13.50 20.46 -31.37
N LEU A 258 14.15 21.02 -30.34
CA LEU A 258 15.30 21.90 -30.52
C LEU A 258 16.57 21.16 -30.97
N VAL A 259 16.68 19.86 -30.72
CA VAL A 259 17.71 19.01 -31.34
C VAL A 259 17.48 18.87 -32.84
N VAL A 260 16.23 18.76 -33.29
CA VAL A 260 15.88 18.66 -34.73
C VAL A 260 16.00 20.02 -35.43
N TYR A 261 15.77 21.12 -34.72
CA TYR A 261 15.84 22.50 -35.24
C TYR A 261 17.00 23.29 -34.61
N PRO A 262 18.25 23.08 -35.07
CA PRO A 262 19.45 23.61 -34.43
C PRO A 262 19.62 25.13 -34.55
N ASN A 263 18.89 25.81 -35.44
CA ASN A 263 18.96 27.26 -35.68
C ASN A 263 18.18 28.10 -34.67
N SER A 264 17.76 27.52 -33.54
CA SER A 264 17.08 28.28 -32.50
C SER A 264 18.07 29.16 -31.71
N PRO A 265 17.67 30.37 -31.28
CA PRO A 265 18.51 31.21 -30.40
C PRO A 265 18.67 30.63 -28.98
N LEU A 266 17.98 29.54 -28.66
CA LEU A 266 18.10 28.84 -27.39
C LEU A 266 19.37 27.98 -27.46
N MET A 267 20.40 28.31 -26.65
CA MET A 267 21.74 27.73 -26.66
C MET A 267 21.84 26.24 -26.23
N LEU A 268 20.93 25.38 -26.70
CA LEU A 268 20.91 23.94 -26.46
C LEU A 268 21.92 23.18 -27.32
N SER A 269 22.25 23.70 -28.49
CA SER A 269 23.12 23.04 -29.47
C SER A 269 24.62 23.11 -29.11
N ARG A 270 24.99 23.78 -28.01
CA ARG A 270 26.39 23.90 -27.60
C ARG A 270 26.84 22.64 -26.84
N PRO A 271 27.99 22.02 -27.19
CA PRO A 271 28.55 20.91 -26.45
C PRO A 271 28.84 21.37 -25.01
N GLY A 272 28.18 20.73 -24.03
CA GLY A 272 28.26 21.09 -22.61
C GLY A 272 26.97 21.64 -21.98
N GLY A 273 25.88 21.78 -22.74
CA GLY A 273 24.59 22.21 -22.18
C GLY A 273 24.04 21.25 -21.11
N ASN A 274 23.61 21.80 -19.97
CA ASN A 274 23.04 21.05 -18.85
C ASN A 274 21.62 20.53 -19.17
N TYR A 275 21.54 19.46 -19.94
CA TYR A 275 20.29 18.79 -20.36
C TYR A 275 19.40 18.42 -19.17
N GLY A 276 19.97 17.85 -18.10
CA GLY A 276 19.22 17.40 -16.93
C GLY A 276 18.62 18.55 -16.11
N GLU A 277 19.34 19.65 -15.95
CA GLU A 277 18.87 20.81 -15.17
C GLU A 277 17.64 21.46 -15.81
N ARG A 278 17.60 21.55 -17.14
CA ARG A 278 16.44 22.13 -17.86
C ARG A 278 15.19 21.27 -17.73
N ILE A 279 15.33 19.95 -17.80
CA ILE A 279 14.21 19.03 -17.61
C ILE A 279 13.67 19.14 -16.19
N LEU A 280 14.56 19.15 -15.19
CA LEU A 280 14.18 19.28 -13.78
C LEU A 280 13.53 20.65 -13.50
N LEU A 281 14.06 21.72 -14.09
CA LEU A 281 13.48 23.07 -14.02
C LEU A 281 12.07 23.10 -14.61
N GLY A 282 11.84 22.44 -15.74
CA GLY A 282 10.51 22.30 -16.35
C GLY A 282 9.51 21.62 -15.43
N GLY A 283 9.93 20.54 -14.74
CA GLY A 283 9.12 19.88 -13.72
C GLY A 283 8.80 20.78 -12.53
N LEU A 284 9.81 21.50 -12.01
CA LEU A 284 9.64 22.38 -10.84
C LEU A 284 8.72 23.58 -11.14
N ILE A 285 8.85 24.19 -12.33
CA ILE A 285 7.95 25.26 -12.78
C ILE A 285 6.52 24.74 -12.90
N ALA A 286 6.31 23.54 -13.45
CA ALA A 286 4.98 22.96 -13.54
C ALA A 286 4.35 22.71 -12.16
N VAL A 287 5.13 22.28 -11.16
CA VAL A 287 4.67 22.16 -9.77
C VAL A 287 4.28 23.54 -9.20
N CYS A 288 5.10 24.57 -9.41
CA CYS A 288 4.78 25.93 -8.97
C CYS A 288 3.48 26.44 -9.62
N VAL A 289 3.31 26.24 -10.93
CA VAL A 289 2.08 26.62 -11.64
C VAL A 289 0.87 25.86 -11.07
N TYR A 290 1.01 24.56 -10.80
CA TYR A 290 -0.04 23.77 -10.17
C TYR A 290 -0.41 24.30 -8.77
N ILE A 291 0.57 24.61 -7.92
CA ILE A 291 0.33 25.17 -6.57
C ILE A 291 -0.36 26.54 -6.66
N VAL A 292 0.07 27.41 -7.58
CA VAL A 292 -0.53 28.75 -7.75
C VAL A 292 -1.96 28.64 -8.27
N LEU A 293 -2.21 27.77 -9.24
CA LEU A 293 -3.56 27.55 -9.76
C LEU A 293 -4.48 26.93 -8.71
N GLY A 294 -4.04 25.86 -8.04
CA GLY A 294 -4.82 25.17 -7.00
C GLY A 294 -5.01 26.01 -5.73
N GLY A 295 -4.01 26.79 -5.33
CA GLY A 295 -4.11 27.72 -4.21
C GLY A 295 -4.98 28.93 -4.54
N GLY A 296 -4.85 29.48 -5.75
CA GLY A 296 -5.63 30.64 -6.19
C GLY A 296 -7.13 30.32 -6.27
N THR A 297 -7.49 29.13 -6.70
CA THR A 297 -8.88 28.69 -6.76
C THR A 297 -9.46 28.33 -5.39
N ALA A 298 -8.65 27.80 -4.46
CA ALA A 298 -9.06 27.59 -3.07
C ALA A 298 -9.39 28.92 -2.37
N VAL A 299 -8.63 29.99 -2.65
CA VAL A 299 -8.87 31.33 -2.09
C VAL A 299 -10.12 32.00 -2.68
N LEU A 300 -10.48 31.68 -3.93
CA LEU A 300 -11.66 32.24 -4.60
C LEU A 300 -12.99 31.61 -4.16
N GLY A 301 -12.98 30.67 -3.20
CA GLY A 301 -14.20 30.14 -2.59
C GLY A 301 -15.10 29.37 -3.56
N THR A 302 -14.54 28.80 -4.63
CA THR A 302 -15.32 27.89 -5.47
C THR A 302 -15.63 26.63 -4.66
N ASN A 303 -16.89 26.47 -4.25
CA ASN A 303 -17.38 25.31 -3.48
C ASN A 303 -17.25 23.96 -4.23
N ASN A 304 -16.77 23.97 -5.47
CA ASN A 304 -16.38 22.77 -6.19
C ASN A 304 -14.96 22.43 -5.78
N ASP A 305 -14.85 21.51 -4.83
CA ASP A 305 -13.60 20.95 -4.36
C ASP A 305 -12.75 20.49 -5.57
N PHE A 306 -11.47 20.83 -5.62
CA PHE A 306 -10.55 20.47 -6.72
C PHE A 306 -10.49 18.95 -6.98
N ALA A 307 -10.96 18.18 -6.01
CA ALA A 307 -11.03 16.74 -6.02
C ALA A 307 -12.20 16.16 -6.84
N ASP A 308 -13.29 16.90 -7.10
CA ASP A 308 -14.56 16.30 -7.52
C ASP A 308 -14.79 16.23 -9.05
N ASP A 309 -13.87 16.71 -9.91
CA ASP A 309 -14.11 16.65 -11.36
C ASP A 309 -12.96 16.09 -12.20
N SER A 310 -13.25 14.97 -12.87
CA SER A 310 -12.39 14.28 -13.84
C SER A 310 -11.97 15.18 -15.02
N ALA A 311 -12.75 16.24 -15.30
CA ALA A 311 -12.46 17.23 -16.33
C ALA A 311 -11.23 18.10 -15.99
N ASN A 312 -11.00 18.39 -14.70
CA ASN A 312 -9.90 19.25 -14.27
C ASN A 312 -8.54 18.55 -14.38
N PHE A 313 -8.49 17.24 -14.18
CA PHE A 313 -7.24 16.47 -14.19
C PHE A 313 -6.51 16.52 -15.54
N ARG A 314 -7.25 16.32 -16.65
CA ARG A 314 -6.67 16.39 -17.99
C ARG A 314 -6.19 17.80 -18.31
N ALA A 315 -6.95 18.81 -17.90
CA ALA A 315 -6.57 20.21 -18.08
C ALA A 315 -5.26 20.55 -17.33
N PHE A 316 -5.12 20.13 -16.07
CA PHE A 316 -3.88 20.35 -15.30
C PHE A 316 -2.67 19.65 -15.92
N SER A 317 -2.85 18.43 -16.43
CA SER A 317 -1.77 17.73 -17.14
C SER A 317 -1.32 18.48 -18.39
N ALA A 318 -2.27 19.02 -19.16
CA ALA A 318 -1.97 19.80 -20.36
C ALA A 318 -1.28 21.13 -20.00
N ILE A 319 -1.76 21.81 -18.96
CA ILE A 319 -1.13 23.03 -18.43
C ILE A 319 0.29 22.74 -17.95
N GLY A 320 0.53 21.63 -17.26
CA GLY A 320 1.86 21.22 -16.82
C GLY A 320 2.81 20.94 -17.98
N VAL A 321 2.35 20.24 -19.03
CA VAL A 321 3.13 20.06 -20.26
C VAL A 321 3.46 21.40 -20.92
N LEU A 322 2.48 22.30 -21.04
CA LEU A 322 2.69 23.64 -21.61
C LEU A 322 3.68 24.45 -20.77
N ALA A 323 3.56 24.43 -19.44
CA ALA A 323 4.49 25.09 -18.53
C ALA A 323 5.91 24.54 -18.70
N GLY A 324 6.06 23.23 -18.85
CA GLY A 324 7.32 22.58 -19.19
C GLY A 324 7.90 23.06 -20.53
N MET A 325 7.07 23.15 -21.58
CA MET A 325 7.49 23.62 -22.91
C MET A 325 7.91 25.09 -22.93
N PHE A 326 7.34 25.95 -22.08
CA PHE A 326 7.68 27.37 -22.02
C PHE A 326 8.69 27.73 -20.93
N SER A 327 9.05 26.78 -20.06
CA SER A 327 9.98 26.95 -18.94
C SER A 327 11.27 27.68 -19.34
N ASP A 328 11.85 27.31 -20.48
CA ASP A 328 13.08 27.91 -20.99
C ASP A 328 12.96 29.38 -21.36
N ARG A 329 11.82 29.79 -21.95
CA ARG A 329 11.57 31.19 -22.29
C ARG A 329 11.35 32.02 -21.04
N VAL A 330 10.66 31.45 -20.05
CA VAL A 330 10.45 32.08 -18.74
C VAL A 330 11.78 32.22 -17.99
N ALA A 331 12.61 31.18 -17.97
CA ALA A 331 13.93 31.22 -17.34
C ALA A 331 14.84 32.27 -17.98
N GLN A 332 14.87 32.37 -19.32
CA GLN A 332 15.61 33.42 -20.02
C GLN A 332 15.06 34.82 -19.73
N TRP A 333 13.74 34.97 -19.68
CA TRP A 333 13.11 36.24 -19.34
C TRP A 333 13.41 36.65 -17.88
N LEU A 334 13.37 35.71 -16.94
CA LEU A 334 13.74 35.92 -15.53
C LEU A 334 15.22 36.27 -15.39
N SER A 335 16.11 35.57 -16.10
CA SER A 335 17.54 35.88 -16.10
C SER A 335 17.81 37.29 -16.63
N LYS A 336 17.19 37.66 -17.77
CA LYS A 336 17.30 39.02 -18.33
C LYS A 336 16.75 40.09 -17.40
N ARG A 337 15.67 39.81 -16.66
CA ARG A 337 15.14 40.75 -15.66
C ARG A 337 16.00 40.80 -14.41
N ALA A 338 16.55 39.68 -13.95
CA ALA A 338 17.46 39.64 -12.81
C ALA A 338 18.72 40.46 -13.08
N GLU A 339 19.27 40.42 -14.31
CA GLU A 339 20.35 41.33 -14.73
C GLU A 339 19.95 42.81 -14.64
N VAL A 340 18.69 43.16 -14.89
CA VAL A 340 18.20 44.54 -14.74
C VAL A 340 18.05 44.95 -13.26
N PHE A 341 17.73 44.02 -12.36
CA PHE A 341 17.55 44.31 -10.93
C PHE A 341 18.81 44.18 -10.08
N TYR A 342 19.77 43.34 -10.50
CA TYR A 342 21.02 43.06 -9.78
C TYR A 342 22.29 43.46 -10.55
N GLY A 343 22.15 44.02 -11.75
CA GLY A 343 23.28 44.30 -12.65
C GLY A 343 24.03 45.60 -12.43
N GLU A 344 23.53 46.52 -11.62
CA GLU A 344 24.22 47.79 -11.34
C GLU A 344 24.04 48.19 -9.88
N ASP A 345 24.92 47.67 -9.01
CA ASP A 345 25.54 48.44 -7.92
C ASP A 345 26.74 47.67 -7.33
N GLY A 346 27.91 48.07 -7.79
CA GLY A 346 29.20 47.75 -7.19
C GLY A 346 30.25 48.69 -7.80
N PRO A 347 30.47 49.89 -7.24
CA PRO A 347 31.42 50.84 -7.78
C PRO A 347 32.86 50.33 -7.58
N ALA A 348 33.71 50.75 -8.49
CA ALA A 348 35.11 50.36 -8.62
C ALA A 348 35.93 50.30 -7.31
N ALA A 349 36.63 49.20 -7.13
CA ALA A 349 37.97 49.19 -6.53
C ALA A 349 38.97 48.59 -7.54
N THR A 350 39.50 49.48 -8.36
CA THR A 350 40.88 49.53 -8.87
C THR A 350 41.74 48.25 -8.82
N GLY A 351 42.11 47.80 -10.02
CA GLY A 351 43.27 46.96 -10.28
C GLY A 351 43.65 46.97 -11.76
N LYS A 352 44.15 48.12 -12.25
CA LYS A 352 44.82 48.30 -13.56
C LYS A 352 45.81 47.13 -13.79
N THR A 353 45.80 46.48 -14.95
CA THR A 353 46.58 46.86 -16.14
C THR A 353 45.84 46.41 -17.41
N ALA A 354 45.23 47.29 -18.21
CA ALA A 354 45.87 48.14 -19.22
C ALA A 354 46.70 47.38 -20.27
N HIS A 355 46.08 47.05 -21.40
CA HIS A 355 46.63 47.39 -22.71
C HIS A 355 45.49 47.47 -23.75
N LEU A 356 45.08 48.72 -24.04
CA LEU A 356 44.13 49.09 -25.08
C LEU A 356 44.94 49.82 -26.18
N LYS A 357 44.82 49.41 -27.45
CA LYS A 357 45.11 50.26 -28.63
C LYS A 357 43.75 50.72 -29.16
N VAL A 358 43.35 51.94 -28.82
CA VAL A 358 43.27 53.12 -29.70
C VAL A 358 42.27 52.95 -30.84
N GLN A 359 41.10 53.60 -30.71
CA GLN A 359 40.62 54.48 -31.77
C GLN A 359 39.68 55.57 -31.20
N ASP A 360 40.11 56.81 -31.44
CA ASP A 360 39.53 58.08 -30.97
C ASP A 360 38.18 58.42 -31.60
N SER A 361 37.32 59.02 -30.77
CA SER A 361 36.12 59.76 -31.11
C SER A 361 36.43 61.26 -31.32
N GLY A 362 35.91 61.85 -32.38
CA GLY A 362 35.87 63.30 -32.58
C GLY A 362 34.72 63.98 -31.80
N THR A 363 35.12 64.92 -30.93
CA THR A 363 34.57 66.23 -30.49
C THR A 363 33.06 66.59 -30.62
N PRO A 364 32.46 67.27 -29.59
CA PRO A 364 31.02 67.58 -29.45
C PRO A 364 30.61 68.98 -29.99
N PRO A 365 29.34 69.43 -29.84
CA PRO A 365 29.07 70.43 -28.77
C PRO A 365 27.61 70.55 -28.18
N ARG A 366 27.55 71.05 -26.93
CA ARG A 366 26.77 72.22 -26.42
C ARG A 366 25.23 72.18 -26.19
N ARG A 367 24.87 72.03 -24.90
CA ARG A 367 24.20 73.00 -23.96
C ARG A 367 22.92 73.76 -24.39
N GLU A 368 21.82 73.54 -23.63
CA GLU A 368 20.80 74.51 -23.14
C GLU A 368 19.79 73.76 -22.23
N ARG A 369 19.79 73.90 -20.88
CA ARG A 369 19.08 74.83 -19.97
C ARG A 369 17.55 74.99 -20.16
N GLY A 370 16.80 74.60 -19.11
CA GLY A 370 15.45 75.03 -18.76
C GLY A 370 14.81 73.99 -17.80
N ALA A 371 14.93 74.09 -16.47
CA ALA A 371 14.21 74.95 -15.52
C ALA A 371 12.67 74.79 -15.60
N GLY A 372 12.07 74.18 -14.58
CA GLY A 372 10.61 74.04 -14.46
C GLY A 372 10.16 73.20 -13.26
N PHE A 373 10.12 73.84 -12.09
CA PHE A 373 9.66 73.34 -10.79
C PHE A 373 8.12 73.38 -10.70
N GLY A 374 7.52 72.56 -9.84
CA GLY A 374 6.25 72.92 -9.17
C GLY A 374 5.09 71.92 -9.25
N SER A 375 5.15 70.89 -8.41
CA SER A 375 4.05 70.00 -8.03
C SER A 375 3.14 70.69 -6.99
N THR A 376 1.82 70.69 -7.20
CA THR A 376 0.82 70.99 -6.16
C THR A 376 -0.48 70.20 -6.36
N GLY A 377 -1.00 69.65 -5.26
CA GLY A 377 -2.41 69.30 -5.02
C GLY A 377 -2.90 67.97 -5.63
N GLY A 378 -3.60 67.09 -4.94
CA GLY A 378 -4.30 67.19 -3.66
C GLY A 378 -5.59 66.34 -3.71
N GLY A 379 -5.97 65.76 -2.56
CA GLY A 379 -7.29 65.16 -2.32
C GLY A 379 -7.42 63.70 -2.76
N GLY A 380 -8.02 62.78 -2.01
CA GLY A 380 -8.76 62.83 -0.76
C GLY A 380 -9.44 61.46 -0.64
N ALA A 381 -9.38 60.82 0.53
CA ALA A 381 -10.05 59.55 0.77
C ALA A 381 -10.53 59.47 2.23
N ASP A 382 -11.67 60.13 2.48
CA ASP A 382 -12.56 59.85 3.60
C ASP A 382 -13.83 59.25 3.02
N VAL A 383 -14.10 57.95 3.25
CA VAL A 383 -15.46 57.45 3.51
C VAL A 383 -15.33 56.19 4.37
N ALA A 384 -15.63 56.35 5.65
CA ALA A 384 -15.99 55.29 6.57
C ALA A 384 -17.37 54.71 6.20
N ARG A 385 -17.55 53.38 6.30
CA ARG A 385 -18.88 52.81 6.50
C ARG A 385 -18.85 51.63 7.47
N ASP A 386 -19.76 51.80 8.42
CA ASP A 386 -20.04 51.13 9.68
C ASP A 386 -20.55 49.67 9.54
N PRO A 387 -20.31 48.78 10.51
CA PRO A 387 -20.81 47.39 10.50
C PRO A 387 -22.09 47.23 11.35
N ARG A 388 -23.07 46.49 10.83
CA ARG A 388 -24.14 45.82 11.61
C ARG A 388 -24.19 44.36 11.14
N ARG A 389 -23.85 43.36 11.96
CA ARG A 389 -24.59 42.79 13.11
C ARG A 389 -26.00 42.34 12.71
N GLU A 390 -26.17 41.03 12.52
CA GLU A 390 -27.27 40.24 13.10
C GLU A 390 -26.97 38.73 12.97
N GLU A 391 -27.48 38.00 13.95
CA GLU A 391 -27.08 36.69 14.46
C GLU A 391 -28.18 35.64 14.10
N PRO A 392 -28.27 34.43 14.69
CA PRO A 392 -28.43 33.18 13.95
C PRO A 392 -29.83 32.54 14.05
N ALA A 393 -30.00 31.43 13.33
CA ALA A 393 -30.94 30.34 13.66
C ALA A 393 -30.27 28.99 13.39
#